data_AF-A0A7K2MGD0-F1
#
_entry.id   AF-A0A7K2MGD0-F1
#
_cell.length_a   1.000
_cell.length_b   1.000
_cell.length_c   1.000
_cell.angle_alpha   90.00
_cell.angle_beta   90.00
_cell.angle_gamma   90.00
#
_symmetry.space_group_name_H-M   'P 1'
#
loop_
_entity.id
_entity.type
_entity.pdbx_description
1 polymer ?
#
loop_
_entity_poly.entity_id
_entity_poly.type
_entity_poly.pdbx_seq_one_letter_code
_entity_poly.pdbx_strand_id
1 'polypeptide(L)'
;RVDLEVGAIEHVDPETRVEDLVTLRMTAAVRPGHPLTEGPLTPARFAAAEHVAVSRRGRFEGPVDAALAEHGLSRRVAVVLPSHLAALSLAARTDVVALVPAVP
;
A
#
# COMPACT_ATOMS: atom_id res chain seq x y z
N ARG A 1 -2.81 -12.61 27.72
CA ARG A 1 -3.62 -11.47 28.21
C ARG A 1 -3.23 -10.27 27.37
N VAL A 2 -4.20 -9.64 26.70
CA VAL A 2 -4.01 -8.46 25.84
C VAL A 2 -4.95 -7.40 26.41
N ASP A 3 -4.43 -6.22 26.71
CA ASP A 3 -5.23 -5.12 27.28
C ASP A 3 -5.64 -4.09 26.21
N LEU A 4 -4.95 -4.05 25.06
CA LEU A 4 -5.24 -3.15 23.93
C LEU A 4 -4.81 -3.77 22.59
N GLU A 5 -5.63 -3.57 21.55
CA GLU A 5 -5.28 -3.82 20.15
C GLU A 5 -5.25 -2.50 19.37
N VAL A 6 -4.24 -2.33 18.51
CA VAL A 6 -4.12 -1.16 17.62
C VAL A 6 -3.91 -1.64 16.19
N GLY A 7 -4.85 -1.30 15.30
CA GLY A 7 -4.78 -1.69 13.89
C GLY A 7 -6.09 -1.47 13.16
N ALA A 8 -6.20 -2.07 11.97
CA ALA A 8 -7.48 -2.22 11.29
C ALA A 8 -8.26 -3.37 11.97
N ILE A 9 -9.18 -3.02 12.84
CA ILE A 9 -9.98 -3.96 13.64
C ILE A 9 -11.26 -4.28 12.86
N GLU A 10 -11.35 -5.49 12.32
CA GLU A 10 -12.51 -5.98 11.55
C GLU A 10 -13.52 -6.76 12.40
N HIS A 11 -13.21 -7.01 13.68
CA HIS A 11 -14.00 -7.83 14.59
C HIS A 11 -14.25 -7.07 15.88
N VAL A 12 -15.51 -7.03 16.33
CA VAL A 12 -15.88 -6.34 17.56
C VAL A 12 -16.67 -7.31 18.42
N ASP A 13 -16.03 -7.82 19.47
CA ASP A 13 -16.75 -8.54 20.53
C ASP A 13 -17.62 -7.53 21.31
N PRO A 14 -18.80 -7.93 21.82
CA PRO A 14 -19.72 -7.00 22.49
C PRO A 14 -19.14 -6.26 23.70
N GLU A 15 -18.10 -6.83 24.32
CA GLU A 15 -17.41 -6.27 25.50
C GLU A 15 -16.24 -5.33 25.11
N THR A 16 -15.86 -5.31 23.84
CA THR A 16 -14.73 -4.54 23.32
C THR A 16 -15.20 -3.15 22.91
N ARG A 17 -14.55 -2.12 23.46
CA ARG A 17 -14.73 -0.74 22.98
C ARG A 17 -13.76 -0.48 21.84
N VAL A 18 -14.28 0.02 20.72
CA VAL A 18 -13.50 0.41 19.54
C VAL A 18 -13.63 1.91 19.35
N GLU A 19 -12.51 2.57 19.09
CA GLU A 19 -12.43 4.01 18.84
C GLU A 19 -11.57 4.26 17.60
N ASP A 20 -12.04 5.15 16.73
CA ASP A 20 -11.28 5.59 15.56
C ASP A 20 -10.14 6.51 16.01
N LEU A 21 -8.90 6.07 15.81
CA LEU A 21 -7.72 6.85 16.20
C LEU A 21 -7.28 7.82 15.09
N VAL A 22 -7.19 7.34 13.86
CA VAL A 22 -6.70 8.11 12.71
C VAL A 22 -7.17 7.50 11.40
N THR A 23 -7.49 8.35 10.43
CA THR A 23 -7.67 7.94 9.04
C THR A 23 -6.38 8.20 8.26
N LEU A 24 -5.86 7.16 7.62
CA LEU A 24 -4.67 7.23 6.79
C LEU A 24 -5.04 7.04 5.33
N ARG A 25 -4.31 7.70 4.42
CA ARG A 25 -4.47 7.52 2.98
C ARG A 25 -3.41 6.57 2.46
N MET A 26 -3.83 5.59 1.65
CA MET A 26 -2.87 4.77 0.89
C MET A 26 -2.22 5.63 -0.18
N THR A 27 -0.89 5.76 -0.10
CA THR A 27 -0.09 6.63 -0.96
C THR A 27 1.02 5.82 -1.64
N ALA A 28 1.30 6.17 -2.89
CA ALA A 28 2.42 5.64 -3.65
C ALA A 28 3.72 6.32 -3.22
N ALA A 29 4.64 5.57 -2.63
CA ALA A 29 5.97 6.01 -2.28
C ALA A 29 7.00 5.49 -3.30
N VAL A 30 7.90 6.38 -3.71
CA VAL A 30 8.98 6.12 -4.67
C VAL A 30 10.26 6.82 -4.21
N ARG A 31 11.43 6.36 -4.66
CA ARG A 31 12.69 7.08 -4.42
C ARG A 31 12.70 8.48 -5.07
N PRO A 32 13.55 9.40 -4.58
CA PRO A 32 13.85 10.63 -5.31
C PRO A 32 14.35 10.36 -6.74
N GLY A 33 13.92 11.19 -7.70
CA GLY A 33 14.28 11.05 -9.12
C GLY A 33 13.68 9.82 -9.80
N HIS A 34 12.56 9.30 -9.28
CA HIS A 34 11.84 8.20 -9.91
C HIS A 34 11.10 8.67 -11.16
N PRO A 35 11.00 7.88 -12.25
CA PRO A 35 10.32 8.28 -13.49
C PRO A 35 8.85 8.71 -13.30
N LEU A 36 8.15 8.23 -12.26
CA LEU A 36 6.79 8.69 -11.94
C LEU A 36 6.71 10.12 -11.41
N THR A 37 7.83 10.68 -10.94
CA THR A 37 7.91 12.08 -10.49
C THR A 37 8.19 13.05 -11.64
N GLU A 38 8.56 12.51 -12.82
CA GLU A 38 8.81 13.29 -14.02
C GLU A 38 7.50 13.51 -14.78
N GLY A 39 6.74 14.54 -14.39
CA GLY A 39 5.48 14.94 -15.02
C GLY A 39 4.21 14.38 -14.35
N PRO A 40 3.04 14.53 -14.99
CA PRO A 40 1.77 14.17 -14.37
C PRO A 40 1.65 12.68 -14.09
N LEU A 41 1.25 12.34 -12.86
CA LEU A 41 0.89 10.97 -12.50
C LEU A 41 -0.49 10.65 -13.08
N THR A 42 -0.58 9.55 -13.83
CA THR A 42 -1.84 9.02 -14.37
C THR A 42 -2.00 7.57 -13.96
N PRO A 43 -3.24 7.03 -13.92
CA PRO A 43 -3.46 5.61 -13.61
C PRO A 43 -2.64 4.67 -14.51
N ALA A 44 -2.53 4.98 -15.81
CA ALA A 44 -1.74 4.19 -16.76
C ALA A 44 -0.24 4.21 -16.45
N ARG A 45 0.33 5.39 -16.10
CA ARG A 45 1.74 5.48 -15.70
C ARG A 45 2.00 4.74 -14.39
N PHE A 46 1.10 4.89 -13.42
CA PHE A 46 1.17 4.15 -12.17
C PHE A 46 1.14 2.64 -12.40
N ALA A 47 0.20 2.15 -13.22
CA ALA A 47 0.06 0.73 -13.53
C ALA A 47 1.28 0.15 -14.27
N ALA A 48 1.91 0.94 -15.16
CA ALA A 48 3.07 0.52 -15.94
C ALA A 48 4.36 0.38 -15.13
N ALA A 49 4.47 1.05 -13.96
CA ALA A 49 5.61 0.91 -13.07
C ALA A 49 5.68 -0.49 -12.43
N GLU A 50 6.84 -0.85 -11.87
CA GLU A 50 6.96 -2.04 -11.03
C GLU A 50 6.51 -1.75 -9.61
N HIS A 51 5.85 -2.72 -8.98
CA HIS A 51 5.30 -2.54 -7.64
C HIS A 51 5.83 -3.59 -6.68
N VAL A 52 5.92 -3.18 -5.42
CA VAL A 52 5.98 -4.09 -4.28
C VAL A 52 4.65 -4.04 -3.54
N ALA A 53 4.09 -5.21 -3.23
CA ALA A 53 2.91 -5.31 -2.38
C ALA A 53 3.32 -5.58 -0.92
N VAL A 54 2.51 -5.08 0.01
CA VAL A 54 2.67 -5.37 1.44
C VAL A 54 1.55 -6.28 1.88
N SER A 55 1.90 -7.50 2.29
CA SER A 55 0.91 -8.46 2.75
C SER A 55 1.51 -9.45 3.74
N ARG A 56 0.93 -9.49 4.94
CA ARG A 56 1.23 -10.53 5.94
C ARG A 56 0.81 -11.94 5.49
N ARG A 57 -0.12 -12.02 4.53
CA ARG A 57 -0.69 -13.27 4.00
C ARG A 57 -0.13 -13.64 2.61
N GLY A 58 0.89 -12.92 2.12
CA GLY A 58 1.47 -13.18 0.80
C GLY A 58 0.55 -12.84 -0.39
N ARG A 59 -0.46 -12.00 -0.19
CA ARG A 59 -1.37 -11.59 -1.27
C ARG A 59 -0.70 -10.60 -2.20
N PHE A 60 -0.76 -10.89 -3.49
CA PHE A 60 -0.27 -10.01 -4.56
C PHE A 60 -1.30 -8.94 -4.93
N GLU A 61 -2.59 -9.27 -4.80
CA GLU A 61 -3.71 -8.40 -5.14
C GLU A 61 -4.30 -7.72 -3.89
N GLY A 62 -4.77 -6.49 -4.07
CA GLY A 62 -5.47 -5.70 -3.07
C GLY A 62 -6.39 -4.64 -3.68
N PRO A 63 -6.93 -3.72 -2.86
CA PRO A 63 -7.93 -2.73 -3.31
C PRO A 63 -7.49 -1.86 -4.48
N VAL A 64 -6.19 -1.56 -4.58
CA VAL A 64 -5.63 -0.81 -5.72
C VAL A 64 -5.76 -1.57 -7.05
N ASP A 65 -5.71 -2.90 -7.02
CA ASP A 65 -5.79 -3.74 -8.21
C ASP A 65 -7.21 -3.75 -8.76
N ALA A 66 -8.21 -3.79 -7.87
CA ALA A 66 -9.61 -3.60 -8.24
C ALA A 66 -9.85 -2.22 -8.86
N ALA A 67 -9.34 -1.15 -8.24
CA ALA A 67 -9.47 0.21 -8.76
C ALA A 67 -8.78 0.38 -10.13
N LEU A 68 -7.63 -0.25 -10.36
CA LEU A 68 -6.99 -0.25 -11.68
C LEU A 68 -7.81 -1.04 -12.72
N ALA A 69 -8.39 -2.16 -12.32
CA ALA A 69 -9.20 -2.99 -13.21
C ALA A 69 -10.47 -2.26 -13.70
N GLU A 70 -11.08 -1.40 -12.87
CA GLU A 70 -12.17 -0.50 -13.28
C GLU A 70 -11.78 0.43 -14.45
N HIS A 71 -10.49 0.70 -14.62
CA HIS A 71 -9.93 1.46 -15.73
C HIS A 71 -9.35 0.58 -16.85
N GLY A 72 -9.53 -0.74 -16.80
CA GLY A 72 -8.94 -1.69 -17.76
C GLY A 72 -7.42 -1.82 -17.62
N LEU A 73 -6.87 -1.44 -16.46
CA LEU A 73 -5.43 -1.44 -16.18
C LEU A 73 -5.10 -2.57 -15.20
N SER A 74 -3.85 -3.05 -15.30
CA SER A 74 -3.26 -3.96 -14.31
C SER A 74 -1.82 -3.52 -14.04
N ARG A 75 -1.36 -3.75 -12.81
CA ARG A 75 0.01 -3.44 -12.41
C ARG A 75 0.84 -4.71 -12.27
N ARG A 76 2.15 -4.59 -12.37
CA ARG A 76 3.08 -5.69 -12.11
C ARG A 76 3.60 -5.64 -10.68
N VAL A 77 3.24 -6.62 -9.87
CA VAL A 77 3.79 -6.79 -8.52
C VAL A 77 4.98 -7.74 -8.58
N ALA A 78 6.20 -7.20 -8.49
CA ALA A 78 7.44 -7.97 -8.61
C ALA A 78 7.73 -8.81 -7.35
N VAL A 79 7.32 -8.32 -6.17
CA VAL A 79 7.56 -8.97 -4.89
C VAL A 79 6.50 -8.59 -3.87
N VAL A 80 6.24 -9.48 -2.91
CA VAL A 80 5.40 -9.24 -1.74
C VAL A 80 6.26 -9.26 -0.49
N LEU A 81 6.14 -8.24 0.34
CA LEU A 81 6.89 -8.10 1.59
C LEU A 81 5.96 -8.07 2.81
N PRO A 82 6.44 -8.51 3.99
CA PRO A 82 5.58 -8.63 5.18
C PRO A 82 5.30 -7.30 5.89
N SER A 83 6.01 -6.21 5.54
CA SER A 83 5.85 -4.91 6.22
C SER A 83 6.09 -3.71 5.29
N HIS A 84 5.45 -2.59 5.62
CA HIS A 84 5.64 -1.31 4.91
C HIS A 84 7.08 -0.80 5.02
N LEU A 85 7.76 -1.01 6.16
CA LEU A 85 9.16 -0.63 6.34
C LEU A 85 10.08 -1.35 5.36
N ALA A 86 9.86 -2.66 5.13
CA ALA A 86 10.64 -3.44 4.18
C ALA A 86 10.36 -2.97 2.73
N ALA A 87 9.10 -2.70 2.39
CA ALA A 87 8.72 -2.15 1.09
C ALA A 87 9.34 -0.78 0.82
N LEU A 88 9.31 0.13 1.79
CA LEU A 88 9.96 1.45 1.69
C LEU A 88 11.48 1.33 1.56
N SER A 89 12.10 0.41 2.30
CA SER A 89 13.55 0.18 2.21
C SER A 89 13.97 -0.30 0.81
N LEU A 90 13.14 -1.14 0.16
CA LEU A 90 13.36 -1.56 -1.23
C LEU A 90 13.12 -0.40 -2.20
N ALA A 91 11.97 0.27 -2.11
CA ALA A 91 11.60 1.40 -2.96
C ALA A 91 12.59 2.57 -2.89
N ALA A 92 13.26 2.77 -1.75
CA ALA A 92 14.29 3.79 -1.61
C ALA A 92 15.55 3.52 -2.46
N ARG A 93 15.75 2.28 -2.92
CA ARG A 93 16.97 1.81 -3.61
C ARG A 93 16.73 1.35 -5.04
N THR A 94 15.48 1.28 -5.48
CA THR A 94 15.08 0.76 -6.80
C THR A 94 13.95 1.59 -7.40
N ASP A 95 13.49 1.22 -8.60
CA ASP A 95 12.36 1.86 -9.29
C ASP A 95 11.02 1.15 -9.04
N VAL A 96 10.87 0.53 -7.87
CA VAL A 96 9.57 -0.04 -7.47
C VAL A 96 8.74 0.99 -6.71
N VAL A 97 7.43 0.93 -6.94
CA VAL A 97 6.41 1.68 -6.21
C VAL A 97 5.99 0.87 -4.99
N ALA A 98 6.06 1.48 -3.81
CA ALA A 98 5.51 0.93 -2.58
C ALA A 98 4.20 1.63 -2.24
N LEU A 99 3.16 0.87 -1.93
CA LEU A 99 1.92 1.42 -1.37
C LEU A 99 2.00 1.39 0.15
N VAL A 100 1.88 2.57 0.77
CA VAL A 100 2.00 2.73 2.22
C VAL A 100 0.90 3.64 2.77
N PRO A 101 0.43 3.40 4.00
CA PRO A 101 -0.44 4.34 4.68
C PRO A 101 0.36 5.59 5.07
N ALA A 102 -0.15 6.77 4.72
CA ALA A 102 0.42 8.06 5.08
C ALA A 102 -0.66 8.98 5.64
N VAL A 103 -0.25 9.90 6.51
CA VAL A 103 -1.09 11.03 6.92
C VAL A 103 -1.20 11.98 5.70
N PRO A 104 -2.39 12.53 5.40
CA PRO A 104 -2.56 13.47 4.29
C PRO A 104 -1.65 14.71 4.38
#